data_AF-A0A4Q1V3D1-F1
#
_entry.id   AF-A0A4Q1V3D1-F1
#
_cell.length_a   1.000
_cell.length_b   1.000
_cell.length_c   1.000
_cell.angle_alpha   90.00
_cell.angle_beta   90.00
_cell.angle_gamma   90.00
#
_symmetry.space_group_name_H-M   'P 1'
#
loop_
_entity.id
_entity.type
_entity.pdbx_description
1 polymer ?
#
loop_
_entity_poly.entity_id
_entity_poly.type
_entity_poly.pdbx_seq_one_letter_code
_entity_poly.pdbx_strand_id
1 'polypeptide(L)'
;MAIPAKLVSVGLAIAGIINLLPTIGVAGVGWLRSLYGFEIANPDLEILLRHRALLFGIVGALLLAAALRPGLRDVAVLVAGASMASFIVIALLVGGYGPAIRKVVIADIVGLLALVPAIVARLAPSHR
;
A
#
# COMPACT_ATOMS: atom_id res chain seq x y z
N MET A 1 -25.27 9.67 7.80
CA MET A 1 -24.58 10.59 6.87
C MET A 1 -24.04 9.76 5.71
N ALA A 2 -24.71 9.78 4.55
CA ALA A 2 -24.30 8.96 3.41
C ALA A 2 -22.98 9.50 2.85
N ILE A 3 -21.90 8.71 2.92
CA ILE A 3 -20.62 9.10 2.34
C ILE A 3 -20.80 9.12 0.81
N PRO A 4 -20.48 10.23 0.13
CA PRO A 4 -20.60 10.30 -1.33
C PRO A 4 -19.75 9.21 -1.99
N ALA A 5 -20.31 8.48 -2.96
CA ALA A 5 -19.57 7.44 -3.69
C ALA A 5 -18.26 7.95 -4.32
N LYS A 6 -18.20 9.26 -4.63
CA LYS A 6 -16.99 9.95 -5.10
C LYS A 6 -15.87 10.00 -4.05
N LEU A 7 -16.19 10.22 -2.77
CA LEU A 7 -15.19 10.22 -1.69
C LEU A 7 -14.55 8.84 -1.52
N VAL A 8 -15.34 7.77 -1.67
CA VAL A 8 -14.83 6.39 -1.61
C VAL A 8 -13.87 6.10 -2.77
N SER A 9 -14.24 6.50 -4.00
CA SER A 9 -13.35 6.36 -5.16
C SER A 9 -12.06 7.16 -5.00
N VAL A 10 -12.13 8.39 -4.48
CA VAL A 10 -10.96 9.25 -4.25
C VAL A 10 -10.03 8.64 -3.20
N GLY A 11 -10.58 8.15 -2.07
CA GLY A 11 -9.79 7.47 -1.03
C GLY A 11 -9.08 6.22 -1.55
N LEU A 12 -9.78 5.39 -2.34
CA LEU A 12 -9.18 4.21 -2.98
C LEU A 12 -8.11 4.59 -4.01
N ALA A 13 -8.32 5.67 -4.76
CA ALA A 13 -7.32 6.15 -5.71
C ALA A 13 -6.05 6.63 -5.00
N ILE A 14 -6.18 7.40 -3.92
CA ILE A 14 -5.06 7.87 -3.09
C ILE A 14 -4.31 6.68 -2.49
N ALA A 15 -5.03 5.74 -1.86
CA ALA A 15 -4.43 4.54 -1.28
C ALA A 15 -3.72 3.69 -2.35
N GLY A 16 -4.30 3.58 -3.55
CA GLY A 16 -3.71 2.89 -4.69
C GLY A 16 -2.40 3.54 -5.16
N ILE A 17 -2.38 4.87 -5.29
CA ILE A 17 -1.17 5.64 -5.65
C ILE A 17 -0.09 5.47 -4.59
N ILE A 18 -0.44 5.55 -3.31
CA ILE A 18 0.52 5.35 -2.20
C ILE A 18 1.13 3.94 -2.26
N ASN A 19 0.31 2.92 -2.49
CA ASN A 19 0.78 1.53 -2.64
C ASN A 19 1.58 1.31 -3.93
N LEU A 20 1.49 2.20 -4.93
CA LEU A 20 2.37 2.17 -6.09
C LEU A 20 3.74 2.79 -5.81
N LEU A 21 3.92 3.64 -4.78
CA LEU A 21 5.22 4.27 -4.51
C LEU A 21 6.36 3.25 -4.29
N PRO A 22 6.16 2.15 -3.54
CA PRO A 22 7.18 1.12 -3.40
C PRO A 22 7.54 0.41 -4.70
N THR A 23 6.67 0.43 -5.73
CA THR A 23 6.92 -0.27 -7.01
C THR A 23 8.10 0.31 -7.79
N ILE A 24 8.48 1.56 -7.50
CA ILE A 24 9.70 2.16 -8.06
C ILE A 24 10.93 1.32 -7.66
N GLY A 25 10.88 0.60 -6.53
CA GLY A 25 11.89 -0.39 -6.13
C GLY A 25 11.96 -1.64 -7.03
N VAL A 26 10.92 -1.96 -7.80
CA VAL A 26 10.94 -3.06 -8.81
C VAL A 26 11.82 -2.70 -10.00
N ALA A 27 11.89 -1.41 -10.37
CA ALA A 27 12.76 -0.92 -11.45
C ALA A 27 14.26 -1.10 -11.15
N GLY A 28 14.59 -1.61 -9.97
CA GLY A 28 15.84 -2.31 -9.73
C GLY A 28 16.96 -1.39 -9.29
N VAL A 29 17.98 -2.06 -8.76
CA VAL A 29 19.22 -1.50 -8.22
C VAL A 29 19.99 -0.67 -9.24
N GLY A 30 19.59 -0.60 -10.52
CA GLY A 30 20.21 0.25 -11.52
C GLY A 30 20.19 1.74 -11.14
N TRP A 31 19.11 2.22 -10.52
CA TRP A 31 19.04 3.59 -10.02
C TRP A 31 19.73 3.77 -8.66
N LEU A 32 19.80 2.71 -7.85
CA LEU A 32 20.53 2.70 -6.56
C LEU A 32 22.06 2.61 -6.73
N ARG A 33 22.56 1.82 -7.69
CA ARG A 33 23.98 1.70 -8.06
C ARG A 33 24.51 3.01 -8.65
N SER A 34 23.72 3.67 -9.51
CA SER A 34 24.08 4.94 -10.14
C SER A 34 24.11 6.12 -9.16
N LEU A 35 23.23 6.12 -8.14
CA LEU A 35 23.09 7.26 -7.21
C LEU A 35 23.77 7.08 -5.84
N TYR A 36 23.98 5.85 -5.36
CA TYR A 36 24.47 5.61 -3.99
C TYR A 36 25.80 4.86 -3.89
N GLY A 37 26.34 4.31 -4.97
CA GLY A 37 27.69 3.72 -4.99
C GLY A 37 27.92 2.49 -4.10
N PHE A 38 26.89 1.95 -3.44
CA PHE A 38 26.97 0.75 -2.62
C PHE A 38 26.26 -0.43 -3.27
N GLU A 39 26.96 -1.56 -3.35
CA GLU A 39 26.38 -2.83 -3.77
C GLU A 39 25.39 -3.34 -2.72
N ILE A 40 24.23 -3.82 -3.19
CA ILE A 40 23.39 -4.67 -2.35
C ILE A 40 24.17 -5.97 -2.18
N ALA A 41 24.86 -6.12 -1.04
CA ALA A 41 25.83 -7.18 -0.78
C ALA A 41 25.22 -8.59 -0.61
N ASN A 42 23.89 -8.73 -0.66
CA ASN A 42 23.20 -10.02 -0.55
C ASN A 42 22.07 -10.14 -1.60
N PRO A 43 22.24 -11.00 -2.63
CA PRO A 43 21.22 -11.28 -3.64
C PRO A 43 19.85 -11.73 -3.07
N ASP A 44 19.84 -12.45 -1.94
CA ASP A 44 18.60 -12.94 -1.34
C ASP A 44 17.73 -11.77 -0.82
N LEU A 45 18.37 -10.78 -0.21
CA LEU A 45 17.70 -9.57 0.26
C LEU A 45 17.16 -8.74 -0.92
N GLU A 46 17.89 -8.68 -2.03
CA GLU A 46 17.46 -7.99 -3.23
C GLU A 46 16.18 -8.59 -3.80
N ILE A 47 16.12 -9.93 -3.90
CA ILE A 47 14.94 -10.65 -4.39
C ILE A 47 13.73 -10.36 -3.49
N LEU A 48 13.91 -10.41 -2.16
CA LEU A 48 12.84 -10.11 -1.21
C LEU A 48 12.31 -8.67 -1.35
N LEU A 49 13.18 -7.69 -1.56
CA LEU A 49 12.78 -6.29 -1.74
C LEU A 49 12.05 -6.06 -3.07
N ARG A 50 12.50 -6.67 -4.17
CA ARG A 50 11.83 -6.60 -5.47
C ARG A 50 10.47 -7.30 -5.46
N HIS A 51 10.40 -8.49 -4.86
CA HIS A 51 9.15 -9.23 -4.72
C HIS A 51 8.15 -8.44 -3.88
N ARG A 52 8.61 -7.83 -2.78
CA ARG A 52 7.79 -6.96 -1.95
C ARG A 52 7.28 -5.73 -2.71
N ALA A 53 8.14 -5.09 -3.50
CA ALA A 53 7.76 -3.96 -4.33
C ALA A 53 6.71 -4.36 -5.39
N LEU A 54 6.80 -5.58 -5.95
CA LEU A 54 5.79 -6.12 -6.86
C LEU A 54 4.45 -6.37 -6.17
N LEU A 55 4.45 -6.96 -4.97
CA LEU A 55 3.24 -7.18 -4.18
C LEU A 55 2.50 -5.87 -3.89
N PHE A 56 3.23 -4.82 -3.48
CA PHE A 56 2.67 -3.48 -3.32
C PHE A 56 2.07 -2.94 -4.61
N GLY A 57 2.69 -3.21 -5.76
CA GLY A 57 2.15 -2.83 -7.07
C GLY A 57 0.85 -3.53 -7.43
N ILE A 58 0.75 -4.83 -7.14
CA ILE A 58 -0.47 -5.60 -7.35
C ILE A 58 -1.60 -5.05 -6.47
N VAL A 59 -1.32 -4.78 -5.19
CA VAL A 59 -2.30 -4.19 -4.26
C VAL A 59 -2.72 -2.78 -4.70
N GLY A 60 -1.76 -1.95 -5.14
CA GLY A 60 -2.02 -0.62 -5.67
C GLY A 60 -2.91 -0.65 -6.91
N ALA A 61 -2.63 -1.54 -7.86
CA ALA A 61 -3.44 -1.75 -9.05
C ALA A 61 -4.86 -2.23 -8.70
N LEU A 62 -5.00 -3.14 -7.72
CA LEU A 62 -6.30 -3.60 -7.23
C LEU A 62 -7.12 -2.45 -6.63
N LEU A 63 -6.49 -1.58 -5.84
CA LEU A 63 -7.14 -0.39 -5.26
C LEU A 63 -7.60 0.60 -6.34
N LEU A 64 -6.78 0.83 -7.37
CA LEU A 64 -7.17 1.66 -8.52
C LEU A 64 -8.33 1.04 -9.32
N ALA A 65 -8.27 -0.28 -9.55
CA ALA A 65 -9.35 -0.99 -10.22
C ALA A 65 -10.66 -0.91 -9.41
N ALA A 66 -10.59 -0.99 -8.09
CA ALA A 66 -11.74 -0.85 -7.19
C ALA A 66 -12.29 0.58 -7.11
N ALA A 67 -11.47 1.60 -7.37
CA ALA A 67 -11.94 2.97 -7.50
C ALA A 67 -12.91 3.13 -8.70
N LEU A 68 -12.66 2.40 -9.79
CA LEU A 68 -13.48 2.38 -11.01
C LEU A 68 -14.62 1.35 -10.97
N ARG A 69 -14.44 0.22 -10.28
CA ARG A 69 -15.41 -0.87 -10.20
C ARG A 69 -15.90 -1.08 -8.75
N PRO A 70 -17.12 -0.62 -8.41
CA PRO A 70 -17.68 -0.75 -7.07
C PRO A 70 -17.69 -2.18 -6.52
N GLY A 71 -17.90 -3.19 -7.38
CA GLY A 71 -17.91 -4.60 -6.97
C GLY A 71 -16.58 -5.13 -6.43
N LEU A 72 -15.45 -4.44 -6.69
CA LEU A 72 -14.13 -4.83 -6.18
C LEU A 72 -13.73 -4.12 -4.89
N ARG A 73 -14.53 -3.16 -4.40
CA ARG A 73 -14.16 -2.30 -3.26
C ARG A 73 -13.97 -3.07 -1.98
N ASP A 74 -14.89 -3.96 -1.65
CA ASP A 74 -14.82 -4.73 -0.42
C ASP A 74 -13.57 -5.62 -0.38
N VAL A 75 -13.29 -6.31 -1.49
CA VAL A 75 -12.09 -7.15 -1.62
C VAL A 75 -10.83 -6.29 -1.55
N ALA A 76 -10.78 -5.16 -2.25
CA ALA A 76 -9.62 -4.29 -2.28
C ALA A 76 -9.33 -3.67 -0.90
N VAL A 77 -10.36 -3.23 -0.17
CA VAL A 77 -10.21 -2.70 1.20
C VAL A 77 -9.70 -3.78 2.16
N LEU A 78 -10.24 -5.00 2.09
CA LEU A 78 -9.79 -6.10 2.93
C LEU A 78 -8.33 -6.48 2.65
N VAL A 79 -7.97 -6.68 1.39
CA VAL A 79 -6.62 -7.08 1.00
C VAL A 79 -5.60 -5.98 1.34
N ALA A 80 -5.89 -4.74 0.95
CA ALA A 80 -4.99 -3.63 1.20
C ALA A 80 -4.87 -3.31 2.70
N GLY A 81 -5.99 -3.34 3.43
CA GLY A 81 -6.02 -3.13 4.86
C GLY A 81 -5.24 -4.20 5.63
N ALA A 82 -5.44 -5.47 5.31
CA ALA A 82 -4.68 -6.57 5.92
C ALA A 82 -3.18 -6.46 5.61
N SER A 83 -2.82 -6.14 4.37
CA SER A 83 -1.42 -5.94 3.95
C SER A 83 -0.74 -4.81 4.73
N MET A 84 -1.33 -3.61 4.76
CA MET A 84 -0.75 -2.46 5.45
C MET A 84 -0.70 -2.66 6.97
N ALA A 85 -1.78 -3.18 7.57
CA ALA A 85 -1.85 -3.40 9.02
C ALA A 85 -0.83 -4.46 9.48
N SER A 86 -0.73 -5.59 8.77
CA SER A 86 0.25 -6.62 9.09
C SER A 86 1.69 -6.10 8.97
N PHE A 87 1.99 -5.29 7.94
CA PHE A 87 3.32 -4.71 7.79
C PHE A 87 3.69 -3.78 8.94
N ILE A 88 2.77 -2.89 9.35
CA ILE A 88 2.98 -1.99 10.49
C ILE A 88 3.23 -2.78 11.78
N VAL A 89 2.39 -3.79 12.06
CA VAL A 89 2.54 -4.63 13.26
C VAL A 89 3.90 -5.32 13.26
N ILE A 90 4.30 -5.95 12.15
CA ILE A 90 5.60 -6.62 12.05
C ILE A 90 6.76 -5.63 12.24
N ALA A 91 6.68 -4.45 11.62
CA ALA A 91 7.73 -3.43 11.76
C ALA A 91 7.88 -2.95 13.21
N LEU A 92 6.78 -2.77 13.93
CA LEU A 92 6.78 -2.39 15.34
C LEU A 92 7.32 -3.51 16.25
N LEU A 93 6.95 -4.77 15.96
CA LEU A 93 7.41 -5.94 16.73
C LEU A 93 8.92 -6.20 16.55
N VAL A 94 9.44 -6.06 15.33
CA VAL A 94 10.86 -6.26 15.04
C VAL A 94 11.70 -5.08 15.58
N GLY A 95 11.21 -3.85 15.45
CA GLY A 95 11.92 -2.65 15.87
C GLY A 95 13.22 -2.40 15.09
N GLY A 96 13.95 -1.33 15.44
CA GLY A 96 15.29 -1.05 14.91
C GLY A 96 15.40 -0.85 13.39
N TYR A 97 14.29 -0.65 12.68
CA TYR A 97 14.28 -0.60 11.22
C TYR A 97 14.83 0.72 10.66
N GLY A 98 15.55 0.63 9.54
CA GLY A 98 16.21 1.77 8.91
C GLY A 98 15.26 2.80 8.26
N PRO A 99 15.80 3.92 7.75
CA PRO A 99 15.03 5.03 7.19
C PRO A 99 14.20 4.64 5.95
N ALA A 100 14.62 3.63 5.20
CA ALA A 100 13.86 3.11 4.05
C ALA A 100 12.54 2.45 4.50
N ILE A 101 12.61 1.58 5.51
CA ILE A 101 11.43 0.92 6.08
C ILE A 101 10.51 1.94 6.75
N ARG A 102 11.08 2.94 7.43
CA ARG A 102 10.29 4.03 8.05
C ARG A 102 9.41 4.77 7.05
N LYS A 103 9.90 5.06 5.83
CA LYS A 103 9.09 5.69 4.77
C LYS A 103 7.88 4.84 4.39
N VAL A 104 8.07 3.52 4.31
CA VAL A 104 6.99 2.58 3.96
C VAL A 104 5.96 2.49 5.08
N VAL A 105 6.39 2.44 6.35
CA VAL A 105 5.47 2.48 7.50
C VAL A 105 4.61 3.75 7.49
N ILE A 106 5.20 4.91 7.21
CA ILE A 106 4.46 6.17 7.10
C ILE A 106 3.46 6.11 5.93
N ALA A 107 3.89 5.61 4.76
CA ALA A 107 3.02 5.44 3.60
C ALA A 107 1.82 4.54 3.93
N ASP A 108 2.03 3.40 4.59
CA ASP A 108 0.98 2.46 4.98
C ASP A 108 0.01 3.06 5.99
N ILE A 109 0.49 3.89 6.94
CA ILE A 109 -0.38 4.64 7.86
C ILE A 109 -1.28 5.60 7.08
N VAL A 110 -0.72 6.38 6.16
CA VAL A 110 -1.51 7.32 5.34
C VAL A 110 -2.50 6.56 4.45
N GLY A 111 -2.08 5.44 3.87
CA GLY A 111 -2.94 4.56 3.08
C GLY A 111 -4.10 3.99 3.88
N LEU A 112 -3.86 3.51 5.10
CA LEU A 112 -4.92 3.05 6.02
C LEU A 112 -5.90 4.16 6.37
N LEU A 113 -5.42 5.37 6.66
CA LEU A 113 -6.28 6.52 6.90
C LEU A 113 -7.13 6.87 5.68
N ALA A 114 -6.56 6.74 4.47
CA ALA A 114 -7.30 6.95 3.22
C ALA A 114 -8.37 5.87 2.94
N LEU A 115 -8.28 4.69 3.57
CA LEU A 115 -9.30 3.63 3.49
C LEU A 115 -10.48 3.85 4.46
N VAL A 116 -10.33 4.71 5.49
CA VAL A 116 -11.37 4.96 6.50
C VAL A 116 -12.73 5.31 5.87
N PRO A 117 -12.85 6.22 4.88
CA PRO A 117 -14.13 6.53 4.26
C PRO A 117 -14.78 5.32 3.57
N ALA A 118 -13.98 4.42 2.98
CA ALA A 118 -14.48 3.21 2.33
C ALA A 118 -15.01 2.21 3.38
N ILE A 119 -14.31 2.06 4.50
CA ILE A 119 -14.72 1.20 5.62
C ILE A 119 -16.01 1.74 6.28
N VAL A 120 -16.06 3.05 6.54
CA VAL A 120 -17.23 3.68 7.15
C VAL A 120 -18.43 3.63 6.21
N ALA A 121 -18.24 3.81 4.90
CA ALA A 121 -19.33 3.66 3.92
C ALA A 121 -19.91 2.25 3.88
N ARG A 122 -19.10 1.23 4.21
CA ARG A 122 -19.55 -0.17 4.31
C ARG A 122 -20.28 -0.46 5.62
N LEU A 123 -19.86 0.15 6.73
CA LEU A 123 -20.46 -0.06 8.07
C LEU A 123 -21.70 0.81 8.32
N ALA A 124 -21.82 1.96 7.63
CA ALA A 124 -23.03 2.75 7.64
C ALA A 124 -24.17 1.91 7.05
N PRO A 125 -25.17 1.51 7.84
CA PRO A 125 -26.20 0.59 7.38
C PRO A 125 -26.91 1.20 6.17
N SER A 126 -26.78 0.56 5.01
CA SER A 126 -27.79 0.69 3.98
C SER A 126 -29.07 0.10 4.57
N HIS A 127 -29.95 0.96 5.06
CA HIS A 127 -31.38 0.65 5.15
C HIS A 127 -31.82 0.22 3.74
N ARG A 128 -31.76 -1.09 3.49
CA ARG A 128 -32.43 -1.77 2.39
C ARG A 128 -33.53 -2.59 3.01
#